data_AF-A0A1M5AET2-F1
#
_entry.id   AF-A0A1M5AET2-F1
#
_cell.length_a   1.000
_cell.length_b   1.000
_cell.length_c   1.000
_cell.angle_alpha   90.00
_cell.angle_beta   90.00
_cell.angle_gamma   90.00
#
_symmetry.space_group_name_H-M   'P 1'
#
loop_
_entity.id
_entity.type
_entity.pdbx_description
1 polymer ?
#
loop_
_entity_poly.entity_id
_entity_poly.type
_entity_poly.pdbx_seq_one_letter_code
_entity_poly.pdbx_strand_id
1 'polypeptide(L)'
;MRLTCPNCNAQYEVPDDVIPETGRDVQCSNCEQTWFQPKHPDKDGQANVAENEPAPTAAETPPEDPAEPSAPKPEDSARPAPGSEAPKPEPRSSVDPSVASILQEEAAREAELRAKEGTSLESQPDLGLDTPPKPAPDTKPPAATEIAGGDAQTDSLPDVDSINSSLRGDAAANPAAEPAASPRRSGGFMRGFALMLIIGVVLFLIYGNARQISEAVPQAEPALQSYVTLVDKARIWLETQAGSAAE
;
A
#
# COMPACT_ATOMS: atom_id res chain seq x y z
N MET A 1 20.47 1.55 -13.75
CA MET A 1 20.67 2.13 -12.40
C MET A 1 19.93 1.36 -11.30
N ARG A 2 20.32 1.56 -10.03
CA ARG A 2 19.56 1.16 -8.84
C ARG A 2 19.03 2.42 -8.13
N LEU A 3 17.76 2.40 -7.73
CA LEU A 3 17.12 3.47 -6.98
C LEU A 3 16.71 2.94 -5.59
N THR A 4 16.76 3.80 -4.58
CA THR A 4 16.35 3.45 -3.20
C THR A 4 15.27 4.42 -2.75
N CYS A 5 14.15 3.89 -2.27
CA CYS A 5 13.06 4.72 -1.74
C CYS A 5 13.49 5.42 -0.43
N PRO A 6 13.33 6.74 -0.28
CA PRO A 6 13.73 7.49 0.90
C PRO A 6 12.84 7.26 2.15
N ASN A 7 11.67 6.62 1.99
CA ASN A 7 10.71 6.40 3.08
C ASN A 7 10.78 4.99 3.68
N CYS A 8 10.95 3.95 2.85
CA CYS A 8 10.94 2.55 3.30
C CYS A 8 12.19 1.74 2.91
N ASN A 9 13.21 2.38 2.34
CA ASN A 9 14.49 1.76 1.93
C ASN A 9 14.35 0.58 0.93
N ALA A 10 13.19 0.39 0.31
CA ALA A 10 13.01 -0.54 -0.80
C ALA A 10 13.93 -0.16 -1.97
N GLN A 11 14.58 -1.16 -2.57
CA GLN A 11 15.51 -1.01 -3.68
C GLN A 11 14.87 -1.49 -4.99
N TYR A 12 15.04 -0.71 -6.05
CA TYR A 12 14.50 -0.99 -7.38
C TYR A 12 15.62 -0.93 -8.42
N GLU A 13 15.62 -1.86 -9.36
CA GLU A 13 16.54 -1.87 -10.49
C GLU A 13 15.79 -1.43 -11.75
N VAL A 14 16.26 -0.34 -12.37
CA VAL A 14 15.59 0.34 -13.47
C VAL A 14 16.63 0.63 -14.57
N PRO A 15 16.36 0.34 -15.85
CA PRO A 15 17.25 0.70 -16.95
C PRO A 15 17.41 2.23 -17.04
N ASP A 16 18.62 2.68 -17.34
CA ASP A 16 18.96 4.11 -17.37
C ASP A 16 18.21 4.87 -18.47
N ASP A 17 17.80 4.18 -19.56
CA ASP A 17 16.94 4.71 -20.64
C ASP A 17 15.55 5.19 -20.16
N VAL A 18 15.09 4.77 -18.98
CA VAL A 18 13.76 5.09 -18.43
C VAL A 18 13.77 6.41 -17.64
N ILE A 19 14.95 6.93 -17.29
CA ILE A 19 15.11 8.25 -16.66
C ILE A 19 15.68 9.23 -17.71
N PRO A 20 14.86 10.14 -18.26
CA PRO A 20 15.34 11.12 -19.24
C PRO A 20 16.33 12.11 -18.63
N GLU A 21 17.12 12.80 -19.47
CA GLU A 21 18.11 13.81 -19.07
C GLU A 21 17.53 14.91 -18.16
N THR A 22 16.24 15.23 -18.31
CA THR A 22 15.52 16.20 -17.47
C THR A 22 15.22 15.70 -16.05
N GLY A 23 15.52 14.44 -15.75
CA GLY A 23 15.01 13.71 -14.58
C GLY A 23 13.52 13.36 -14.71
N ARG A 24 13.03 12.53 -13.77
CA ARG A 24 11.63 12.09 -13.71
C ARG A 24 11.21 11.76 -12.27
N ASP A 25 9.94 12.04 -11.96
CA ASP A 25 9.31 11.58 -10.72
C ASP A 25 9.06 10.07 -10.75
N VAL A 26 9.51 9.38 -9.70
CA VAL A 26 9.36 7.93 -9.51
C VAL A 26 8.58 7.66 -8.22
N GLN A 27 7.70 6.65 -8.26
CA GLN A 27 6.85 6.27 -7.13
C GLN A 27 7.27 4.91 -6.58
N CYS A 28 7.34 4.79 -5.25
CA CYS A 28 7.61 3.53 -4.57
C CYS A 28 6.37 2.62 -4.57
N SER A 29 6.48 1.41 -5.11
CA SER A 29 5.39 0.41 -5.07
C SER A 29 5.09 -0.16 -3.68
N ASN A 30 5.97 0.06 -2.69
CA ASN A 30 5.86 -0.50 -1.33
C ASN A 30 5.29 0.49 -0.29
N CYS A 31 5.44 1.80 -0.52
CA CYS A 31 4.95 2.82 0.42
C CYS A 31 4.37 4.07 -0.26
N GLU A 32 4.11 3.99 -1.57
CA GLU A 32 3.47 5.01 -2.43
C GLU A 32 4.18 6.38 -2.50
N GLN A 33 5.28 6.58 -1.77
CA GLN A 33 6.06 7.81 -1.78
C GLN A 33 6.64 8.09 -3.17
N THR A 34 6.40 9.31 -3.65
CA THR A 34 6.96 9.83 -4.91
C THR A 34 8.17 10.71 -4.60
N TRP A 35 9.25 10.56 -5.37
CA TRP A 35 10.40 11.46 -5.32
C TRP A 35 10.98 11.69 -6.72
N PHE A 36 11.66 12.82 -6.90
CA PHE A 36 12.32 13.16 -8.15
C PHE A 36 13.66 12.43 -8.26
N GLN A 37 13.88 11.72 -9.37
CA GLN A 37 15.14 11.08 -9.70
C GLN A 37 15.80 11.80 -10.89
N PRO A 38 16.94 12.51 -10.70
CA PRO A 38 17.76 12.97 -11.81
C PRO A 38 18.39 11.77 -12.55
N LYS A 39 18.72 11.94 -13.83
CA LYS A 39 19.51 10.92 -14.56
C LYS A 39 20.81 10.68 -13.82
N HIS A 40 21.18 9.41 -13.64
CA HIS A 40 22.48 9.08 -13.10
C HIS A 40 23.55 9.50 -14.14
N PRO A 41 24.62 10.23 -13.76
CA PRO A 41 25.70 10.52 -14.69
C PRO A 41 26.31 9.20 -15.18
N ASP A 42 26.37 9.03 -16.49
CA ASP A 42 27.03 7.89 -17.13
C ASP A 42 28.49 7.83 -16.65
N LYS A 43 29.00 6.64 -16.30
CA LYS A 43 30.33 6.50 -15.67
C LYS A 43 31.53 6.73 -16.62
N ASP A 44 31.26 7.22 -17.82
CA ASP A 44 32.22 7.65 -18.84
C ASP A 44 32.33 9.19 -18.88
N GLY A 45 32.40 9.83 -17.70
CA GLY A 45 32.21 11.28 -17.55
C GLY A 45 32.98 11.95 -16.40
N GLN A 46 34.18 11.46 -16.05
CA GLN A 46 35.05 12.18 -15.11
C GLN A 46 35.74 13.38 -15.78
N ALA A 47 35.13 14.58 -15.72
CA ALA A 47 35.83 15.89 -15.57
C ALA A 47 34.88 17.11 -15.70
N ASN A 48 35.05 18.10 -14.81
CA ASN A 48 34.31 19.39 -14.72
C ASN A 48 32.84 19.24 -14.28
N VAL A 49 32.26 20.03 -13.37
CA VAL A 49 32.58 21.36 -12.81
C VAL A 49 32.27 21.33 -11.30
N ALA A 50 33.03 21.93 -10.37
CA ALA A 50 34.40 22.46 -10.34
C ALA A 50 34.79 22.74 -8.86
N GLU A 51 36.06 23.03 -8.57
CA GLU A 51 36.55 23.47 -7.25
C GLU A 51 37.35 24.78 -7.43
N ASN A 52 37.04 25.82 -6.64
CA ASN A 52 37.69 27.12 -6.70
C ASN A 52 38.77 27.20 -5.61
N GLU A 53 39.99 26.86 -5.97
CA GLU A 53 41.12 26.80 -5.03
C GLU A 53 41.84 28.14 -4.86
N PRO A 54 42.05 28.61 -3.62
CA PRO A 54 43.23 29.38 -3.26
C PRO A 54 44.28 28.47 -2.60
N ALA A 55 45.42 28.32 -3.25
CA ALA A 55 46.52 27.44 -2.83
C ALA A 55 47.05 27.74 -1.40
N PRO A 56 47.73 26.76 -0.80
CA PRO A 56 49.12 27.03 -0.44
C PRO A 56 50.11 25.97 -0.94
N THR A 57 51.30 26.44 -1.29
CA THR A 57 52.43 25.60 -1.71
C THR A 57 53.26 25.14 -0.51
N ALA A 58 53.60 23.84 -0.47
CA ALA A 58 54.88 23.31 0.03
C ALA A 58 54.98 21.83 -0.39
N ALA A 59 56.16 21.38 -0.80
CA ALA A 59 56.40 20.01 -1.26
C ALA A 59 56.95 19.10 -0.15
N GLU A 60 56.77 17.78 -0.25
CA GLU A 60 57.84 16.79 -0.49
C GLU A 60 57.28 15.36 -0.65
N THR A 61 58.14 14.39 -0.99
CA THR A 61 57.85 13.24 -1.87
C THR A 61 57.58 11.90 -1.13
N PRO A 62 56.82 10.92 -1.70
CA PRO A 62 56.51 9.61 -1.07
C PRO A 62 57.70 8.68 -0.80
N PRO A 63 57.50 7.57 -0.04
CA PRO A 63 57.43 6.26 -0.72
C PRO A 63 56.54 5.14 -0.09
N GLU A 64 56.22 4.16 -0.96
CA GLU A 64 56.09 2.69 -0.78
C GLU A 64 55.09 2.03 0.23
N ASP A 65 54.11 1.34 -0.36
CA ASP A 65 53.50 0.07 0.09
C ASP A 65 54.36 -1.09 -0.46
N PRO A 66 54.77 -2.10 0.33
CA PRO A 66 54.11 -3.40 0.19
C PRO A 66 54.02 -4.22 1.50
N ALA A 67 52.82 -4.69 1.91
CA ALA A 67 52.55 -6.10 2.29
C ALA A 67 51.18 -6.37 2.97
N GLU A 68 50.25 -6.97 2.22
CA GLU A 68 49.51 -8.16 2.70
C GLU A 68 50.36 -9.42 2.34
N PRO A 69 50.24 -10.60 3.00
CA PRO A 69 48.95 -11.21 3.38
C PRO A 69 48.91 -12.04 4.68
N SER A 70 47.69 -12.41 5.13
CA SER A 70 47.35 -13.81 5.50
C SER A 70 45.87 -13.95 5.91
N ALA A 71 45.10 -14.69 5.13
CA ALA A 71 43.79 -15.18 5.54
C ALA A 71 43.91 -16.44 6.43
N PRO A 72 43.16 -16.57 7.54
CA PRO A 72 42.98 -17.84 8.20
C PRO A 72 41.97 -18.70 7.42
N LYS A 73 42.43 -19.84 6.91
CA LYS A 73 41.59 -20.88 6.31
C LYS A 73 40.76 -21.57 7.42
N PRO A 74 39.48 -21.93 7.22
CA PRO A 74 38.70 -22.59 8.25
C PRO A 74 39.21 -24.02 8.47
N GLU A 75 39.59 -24.34 9.71
CA GLU A 75 39.96 -25.69 10.12
C GLU A 75 38.71 -26.51 10.45
N ASP A 76 38.37 -27.41 9.54
CA ASP A 76 37.46 -28.52 9.78
C ASP A 76 38.11 -29.55 10.70
N SER A 77 37.73 -29.57 12.00
CA SER A 77 37.89 -30.74 12.89
C SER A 77 37.21 -30.56 14.25
N ALA A 78 35.92 -30.89 14.33
CA ALA A 78 35.34 -31.56 15.50
C ALA A 78 33.89 -32.02 15.21
N ARG A 79 33.72 -33.29 14.83
CA ARG A 79 32.42 -33.97 14.91
C ARG A 79 32.37 -34.82 16.20
N PRO A 80 31.57 -34.45 17.20
CA PRO A 80 31.21 -35.36 18.28
C PRO A 80 30.27 -36.47 17.79
N ALA A 81 30.32 -37.62 18.47
CA ALA A 81 29.51 -38.79 18.17
C ALA A 81 27.99 -38.55 18.38
N PRO A 82 27.10 -39.35 17.74
CA PRO A 82 25.67 -39.22 17.93
C PRO A 82 25.27 -39.71 19.33
N GLY A 83 25.01 -38.76 20.23
CA GLY A 83 24.74 -39.02 21.64
C GLY A 83 24.17 -37.79 22.32
N SER A 84 23.10 -37.23 21.75
CA SER A 84 22.26 -36.24 22.43
C SER A 84 20.80 -36.65 22.28
N GLU A 85 20.14 -36.79 23.42
CA GLU A 85 18.76 -37.20 23.55
C GLU A 85 17.85 -36.24 22.77
N ALA A 86 16.98 -36.76 21.91
CA ALA A 86 16.05 -35.90 21.18
C ALA A 86 15.15 -35.16 22.19
N PRO A 87 15.02 -33.82 22.10
CA PRO A 87 14.17 -33.08 23.03
C PRO A 87 12.76 -33.64 22.96
N LYS A 88 12.29 -34.19 24.08
CA LYS A 88 10.91 -34.66 24.23
C LYS A 88 9.99 -33.49 23.86
N PRO A 89 9.06 -33.65 22.90
CA PRO A 89 8.25 -32.53 22.45
C PRO A 89 7.43 -31.99 23.61
N GLU A 90 7.74 -30.76 24.03
CA GLU A 90 6.96 -30.09 25.07
C GLU A 90 5.51 -29.92 24.59
N PRO A 91 4.52 -30.11 25.47
CA PRO A 91 3.13 -29.95 25.10
C PRO A 91 2.91 -28.51 24.65
N ARG A 92 2.55 -28.35 23.37
CA ARG A 92 2.21 -27.07 22.75
C ARG A 92 1.19 -26.36 23.64
N SER A 93 1.43 -25.08 23.97
CA SER A 93 0.58 -24.31 24.87
C SER A 93 -0.88 -24.41 24.43
N SER A 94 -1.74 -24.97 25.28
CA SER A 94 -3.18 -24.97 25.06
C SER A 94 -3.67 -23.52 24.97
N VAL A 95 -4.44 -23.22 23.92
CA VAL A 95 -5.10 -21.91 23.75
C VAL A 95 -5.93 -21.61 25.00
N ASP A 96 -5.81 -20.39 25.53
CA ASP A 96 -6.55 -19.93 26.70
C ASP A 96 -8.06 -20.19 26.53
N PRO A 97 -8.79 -20.65 27.57
CA PRO A 97 -10.21 -21.01 27.46
C PRO A 97 -11.09 -19.86 26.93
N SER A 98 -10.78 -18.60 27.23
CA SER A 98 -11.51 -17.43 26.71
C SER A 98 -11.28 -17.23 25.21
N VAL A 99 -10.06 -17.50 24.74
CA VAL A 99 -9.71 -17.44 23.31
C VAL A 99 -10.31 -18.64 22.57
N ALA A 100 -10.32 -19.83 23.18
CA ALA A 100 -10.95 -21.02 22.62
C ALA A 100 -12.46 -20.83 22.40
N SER A 101 -13.18 -20.17 23.33
CA SER A 101 -14.61 -19.84 23.12
C SER A 101 -14.84 -18.88 21.94
N ILE A 102 -13.97 -17.88 21.76
CA ILE A 102 -14.07 -16.93 20.64
C ILE A 102 -13.83 -17.65 19.30
N LEU A 103 -12.82 -18.53 19.22
CA LEU A 103 -12.54 -19.33 18.03
C LEU A 103 -13.69 -20.30 17.70
N GLN A 104 -14.36 -20.86 18.71
CA GLN A 104 -15.53 -21.72 18.51
C GLN A 104 -16.75 -20.94 18.01
N GLU A 105 -17.00 -19.74 18.53
CA GLU A 105 -18.10 -18.88 18.07
C GLU A 105 -17.89 -18.40 16.62
N GLU A 106 -16.67 -17.97 16.27
CA GLU A 106 -16.34 -17.58 14.89
C GLU A 106 -16.39 -18.78 13.93
N ALA A 107 -15.90 -19.96 14.32
CA ALA A 107 -16.00 -21.17 13.50
C ALA A 107 -17.48 -21.58 13.26
N ALA A 108 -18.35 -21.45 14.26
CA ALA A 108 -19.79 -21.69 14.10
C ALA A 108 -20.44 -20.67 13.16
N ARG A 109 -20.06 -19.38 13.29
CA ARG A 109 -20.52 -18.28 12.42
C ARG A 109 -20.08 -18.48 10.97
N GLU A 110 -18.84 -18.87 10.72
CA GLU A 110 -18.32 -19.18 9.38
C GLU A 110 -19.02 -20.42 8.78
N ALA A 111 -19.25 -21.46 9.59
CA ALA A 111 -19.97 -22.65 9.14
C ALA A 111 -21.42 -22.35 8.73
N GLU A 112 -22.13 -21.48 9.47
CA GLU A 112 -23.49 -21.05 9.11
C GLU A 112 -23.52 -20.21 7.82
N LEU A 113 -22.53 -19.32 7.63
CA LEU A 113 -22.38 -18.56 6.39
C LEU A 113 -22.09 -19.49 5.20
N ARG A 114 -21.11 -20.39 5.33
CA ARG A 114 -20.81 -21.39 4.29
C ARG A 114 -21.99 -22.33 4.01
N ALA A 115 -22.83 -22.65 4.99
CA ALA A 115 -24.04 -23.44 4.76
C ALA A 115 -25.08 -22.70 3.90
N LYS A 116 -25.24 -21.38 4.10
CA LYS A 116 -26.13 -20.53 3.30
C LYS A 116 -25.59 -20.26 1.89
N GLU A 117 -24.28 -20.10 1.75
CA GLU A 117 -23.61 -19.94 0.45
C GLU A 117 -23.52 -21.27 -0.31
N GLY A 118 -23.33 -22.39 0.42
CA GLY A 118 -23.23 -23.74 -0.14
C GLY A 118 -24.51 -24.27 -0.79
N THR A 119 -25.68 -23.70 -0.47
CA THR A 119 -26.92 -23.95 -1.23
C THR A 119 -27.00 -23.17 -2.54
N SER A 120 -26.06 -22.26 -2.80
CA SER A 120 -25.97 -21.44 -4.02
C SER A 120 -24.69 -21.72 -4.84
N LEU A 121 -23.96 -22.78 -4.52
CA LEU A 121 -22.98 -23.38 -5.41
C LEU A 121 -23.66 -24.57 -6.09
N GLU A 122 -24.20 -24.36 -7.28
CA GLU A 122 -24.50 -25.47 -8.17
C GLU A 122 -23.22 -26.30 -8.30
N SER A 123 -23.30 -27.59 -7.96
CA SER A 123 -22.14 -28.48 -8.12
C SER A 123 -21.88 -28.60 -9.62
N GLN A 124 -20.96 -27.77 -10.13
CA GLN A 124 -20.58 -27.74 -11.53
C GLN A 124 -20.26 -29.18 -11.94
N PRO A 125 -21.11 -29.82 -12.77
CA PRO A 125 -20.93 -31.21 -13.07
C PRO A 125 -19.67 -31.36 -13.90
N ASP A 126 -18.80 -32.24 -13.42
CA ASP A 126 -17.73 -32.93 -14.13
C ASP A 126 -17.09 -32.16 -15.30
N LEU A 127 -15.92 -31.58 -15.04
CA LEU A 127 -15.17 -30.73 -15.96
C LEU A 127 -14.89 -31.49 -17.26
N GLY A 128 -15.71 -31.21 -18.30
CA GLY A 128 -15.96 -32.10 -19.43
C GLY A 128 -14.72 -32.56 -20.22
N LEU A 129 -14.17 -33.70 -19.81
CA LEU A 129 -13.11 -34.44 -20.51
C LEU A 129 -13.72 -35.54 -21.38
N ASP A 130 -14.56 -35.14 -22.35
CA ASP A 130 -15.20 -36.09 -23.26
C ASP A 130 -14.20 -36.72 -24.24
N THR A 131 -14.26 -38.06 -24.31
CA THR A 131 -13.53 -38.86 -25.31
C THR A 131 -14.14 -38.61 -26.70
N PRO A 132 -13.32 -38.34 -27.75
CA PRO A 132 -13.83 -37.79 -29.01
C PRO A 132 -14.53 -38.83 -29.91
N PRO A 133 -15.76 -38.56 -30.42
CA PRO A 133 -16.38 -39.32 -31.50
C PRO A 133 -16.02 -38.80 -32.92
N LYS A 134 -16.14 -39.69 -33.91
CA LYS A 134 -15.82 -39.52 -35.35
C LYS A 134 -17.02 -38.85 -36.11
N PRO A 135 -16.84 -38.13 -37.23
CA PRO A 135 -17.81 -37.10 -37.67
C PRO A 135 -18.78 -37.43 -38.84
N ALA A 136 -19.77 -36.52 -39.02
CA ALA A 136 -20.51 -36.12 -40.25
C ALA A 136 -21.70 -36.98 -40.76
N PRO A 137 -22.66 -36.43 -41.58
CA PRO A 137 -23.13 -35.04 -41.79
C PRO A 137 -24.69 -34.85 -41.92
N ASP A 138 -25.12 -33.65 -42.35
CA ASP A 138 -26.38 -33.27 -43.07
C ASP A 138 -27.72 -32.95 -42.33
N THR A 139 -28.15 -31.66 -42.33
CA THR A 139 -29.22 -31.12 -43.25
C THR A 139 -29.75 -29.71 -42.86
N LYS A 140 -29.92 -28.89 -43.91
CA LYS A 140 -30.45 -27.51 -44.14
C LYS A 140 -31.64 -26.93 -43.28
N PRO A 141 -31.76 -25.58 -43.13
CA PRO A 141 -32.82 -24.90 -42.35
C PRO A 141 -33.98 -24.26 -43.15
N PRO A 142 -35.07 -23.87 -42.45
CA PRO A 142 -35.84 -22.63 -42.67
C PRO A 142 -36.11 -21.90 -41.32
N ALA A 143 -36.65 -20.69 -41.19
CA ALA A 143 -36.83 -19.48 -41.98
C ALA A 143 -37.63 -18.50 -41.07
N ALA A 144 -37.45 -17.19 -41.28
CA ALA A 144 -38.02 -16.05 -40.54
C ALA A 144 -39.38 -16.16 -39.82
N THR A 145 -39.47 -15.49 -38.67
CA THR A 145 -40.67 -14.73 -38.27
C THR A 145 -40.24 -13.34 -37.82
N GLU A 146 -40.63 -12.31 -38.57
CA GLU A 146 -40.53 -10.93 -38.11
C GLU A 146 -41.72 -10.61 -37.19
N ILE A 147 -41.46 -9.98 -36.05
CA ILE A 147 -42.45 -9.11 -35.40
C ILE A 147 -41.75 -7.78 -35.13
N ALA A 148 -42.06 -6.78 -35.96
CA ALA A 148 -41.79 -5.40 -35.65
C ALA A 148 -42.79 -4.92 -34.58
N GLY A 149 -42.28 -4.57 -33.41
CA GLY A 149 -42.98 -3.84 -32.37
C GLY A 149 -41.95 -2.94 -31.71
N GLY A 150 -42.08 -1.62 -31.91
CA GLY A 150 -41.06 -0.68 -31.46
C GLY A 150 -41.05 -0.55 -29.93
N ASP A 151 -39.89 -0.24 -29.37
CA ASP A 151 -39.66 1.12 -28.88
C ASP A 151 -38.16 1.42 -28.81
N ALA A 152 -37.77 2.60 -29.29
CA ALA A 152 -36.39 3.05 -29.26
C ALA A 152 -36.06 3.68 -27.89
N GLN A 153 -36.15 2.88 -26.82
CA GLN A 153 -35.69 3.29 -25.50
C GLN A 153 -34.19 3.00 -25.39
N THR A 154 -33.38 4.01 -25.68
CA THR A 154 -31.92 3.96 -25.59
C THR A 154 -31.44 3.57 -24.19
N ASP A 155 -30.85 2.38 -24.11
CA ASP A 155 -29.57 2.09 -23.45
C ASP A 155 -29.19 3.04 -22.29
N SER A 156 -29.94 2.93 -21.21
CA SER A 156 -29.46 3.28 -19.87
C SER A 156 -29.66 2.07 -18.99
N LEU A 157 -28.53 1.55 -18.51
CA LEU A 157 -28.45 0.51 -17.50
C LEU A 157 -29.41 0.86 -16.33
N PRO A 158 -30.10 -0.12 -15.72
CA PRO A 158 -30.97 0.14 -14.59
C PRO A 158 -30.20 0.85 -13.48
N ASP A 159 -30.72 2.00 -13.06
CA ASP A 159 -30.04 2.87 -12.10
C ASP A 159 -29.75 2.14 -10.78
N VAL A 160 -28.52 2.30 -10.26
CA VAL A 160 -28.03 1.60 -9.08
C VAL A 160 -28.80 1.98 -7.80
N ASP A 161 -29.46 3.13 -7.80
CA ASP A 161 -30.38 3.54 -6.72
C ASP A 161 -31.68 2.72 -6.71
N SER A 162 -32.18 2.29 -7.88
CA SER A 162 -33.35 1.38 -7.98
C SER A 162 -33.05 0.02 -7.35
N ILE A 163 -31.85 -0.51 -7.63
CA ILE A 163 -31.39 -1.81 -7.10
C ILE A 163 -31.14 -1.73 -5.59
N ASN A 164 -30.49 -0.67 -5.09
CA ASN A 164 -30.33 -0.51 -3.63
C ASN A 164 -31.66 -0.31 -2.89
N SER A 165 -32.63 0.37 -3.53
CA SER A 165 -33.95 0.63 -2.95
C SER A 165 -34.78 -0.64 -2.81
N SER A 166 -34.78 -1.54 -3.81
CA SER A 166 -35.51 -2.81 -3.72
C SER A 166 -34.90 -3.73 -2.65
N LEU A 167 -33.56 -3.83 -2.57
CA LEU A 167 -32.87 -4.60 -1.53
C LEU A 167 -33.02 -4.05 -0.09
N ARG A 168 -33.47 -2.80 0.09
CA ARG A 168 -33.81 -2.24 1.41
C ARG A 168 -35.31 -2.24 1.73
N GLY A 169 -36.17 -2.20 0.71
CA GLY A 169 -37.63 -2.14 0.88
C GLY A 169 -38.21 -3.34 1.63
N ASP A 170 -37.77 -4.55 1.29
CA ASP A 170 -38.30 -5.79 1.89
C ASP A 170 -37.85 -6.02 3.36
N ALA A 171 -36.91 -5.23 3.87
CA ALA A 171 -36.44 -5.35 5.26
C ALA A 171 -37.39 -4.70 6.30
N ALA A 172 -38.43 -3.97 5.86
CA ALA A 172 -39.29 -3.16 6.72
C ALA A 172 -40.65 -3.80 7.10
N ALA A 173 -40.92 -5.03 6.64
CA ALA A 173 -42.25 -5.66 6.73
C ALA A 173 -42.33 -6.85 7.72
N ASN A 174 -41.83 -6.71 8.95
CA ASN A 174 -42.11 -7.67 10.04
C ASN A 174 -42.06 -7.03 11.45
N PRO A 175 -43.20 -6.64 12.03
CA PRO A 175 -43.27 -6.11 13.40
C PRO A 175 -43.52 -7.23 14.43
N ALA A 176 -42.55 -8.11 14.65
CA ALA A 176 -42.60 -9.12 15.72
C ALA A 176 -41.20 -9.42 16.30
N ALA A 177 -41.09 -9.28 17.62
CA ALA A 177 -39.94 -9.59 18.48
C ALA A 177 -38.64 -8.77 18.29
N GLU A 178 -38.46 -7.78 19.17
CA GLU A 178 -37.13 -7.39 19.66
C GLU A 178 -36.72 -8.32 20.83
N PRO A 179 -35.41 -8.55 21.07
CA PRO A 179 -34.62 -7.52 21.74
C PRO A 179 -33.41 -7.03 20.93
N ALA A 180 -33.34 -5.71 20.73
CA ALA A 180 -32.14 -4.89 20.59
C ALA A 180 -30.90 -5.56 19.96
N ALA A 181 -30.87 -5.62 18.62
CA ALA A 181 -29.62 -5.80 17.90
C ALA A 181 -28.64 -4.67 18.26
N SER A 182 -27.46 -5.01 18.79
CA SER A 182 -26.41 -4.01 19.03
C SER A 182 -26.07 -3.32 17.71
N PRO A 183 -26.13 -1.98 17.61
CA PRO A 183 -25.92 -1.30 16.34
C PRO A 183 -24.50 -1.56 15.86
N ARG A 184 -24.37 -2.26 14.71
CA ARG A 184 -23.09 -2.46 14.03
C ARG A 184 -22.50 -1.08 13.77
N ARG A 185 -21.30 -0.81 14.30
CA ARG A 185 -20.69 0.52 14.29
C ARG A 185 -20.17 0.89 12.88
N SER A 186 -21.08 1.26 11.98
CA SER A 186 -20.77 1.94 10.72
C SER A 186 -20.22 3.36 10.99
N GLY A 187 -18.95 3.45 11.37
CA GLY A 187 -18.38 4.71 11.84
C GLY A 187 -16.85 4.80 11.86
N GLY A 188 -16.16 3.97 11.06
CA GLY A 188 -14.69 4.04 10.94
C GLY A 188 -14.23 5.33 10.26
N PHE A 189 -14.77 5.63 9.07
CA PHE A 189 -14.39 6.81 8.28
C PHE A 189 -14.60 8.13 9.04
N MET A 190 -15.78 8.32 9.64
CA MET A 190 -16.10 9.55 10.36
C MET A 190 -15.25 9.75 11.63
N ARG A 191 -14.80 8.65 12.27
CA ARG A 191 -13.80 8.71 13.36
C ARG A 191 -12.41 9.08 12.84
N GLY A 192 -11.98 8.54 11.69
CA GLY A 192 -10.72 8.90 11.06
C GLY A 192 -10.68 10.37 10.63
N PHE A 193 -11.76 10.86 10.02
CA PHE A 193 -11.92 12.26 9.65
C PHE A 193 -11.93 13.19 10.88
N ALA A 194 -12.66 12.83 11.94
CA ALA A 194 -12.65 13.59 13.19
C ALA A 194 -11.25 13.63 13.84
N LEU A 195 -10.50 12.51 13.81
CA LEU A 195 -9.13 12.45 14.27
C LEU A 195 -8.21 13.36 13.44
N MET A 196 -8.34 13.37 12.11
CA MET A 196 -7.58 14.28 11.24
C MET A 196 -7.93 15.76 11.47
N LEU A 197 -9.20 16.10 11.70
CA LEU A 197 -9.59 17.45 12.11
C LEU A 197 -8.97 17.84 13.46
N ILE A 198 -8.96 16.94 14.44
CA ILE A 198 -8.32 17.18 15.74
C ILE A 198 -6.82 17.42 15.56
N ILE A 199 -6.13 16.59 14.76
CA ILE A 199 -4.70 16.82 14.43
C ILE A 199 -4.50 18.17 13.75
N GLY A 200 -5.34 18.54 12.78
CA GLY A 200 -5.28 19.84 12.11
C GLY A 200 -5.45 21.02 13.08
N VAL A 201 -6.40 20.94 14.02
CA VAL A 201 -6.58 21.94 15.09
C VAL A 201 -5.37 21.99 16.02
N VAL A 202 -4.81 20.85 16.41
CA VAL A 202 -3.59 20.80 17.25
C VAL A 202 -2.40 21.42 16.53
N LEU A 203 -2.18 21.12 15.25
CA LEU A 203 -1.12 21.73 14.44
C LEU A 203 -1.32 23.24 14.28
N PHE A 204 -2.55 23.69 14.04
CA PHE A 204 -2.89 25.12 14.00
C PHE A 204 -2.60 25.83 15.34
N LEU A 205 -2.93 25.19 16.48
CA LEU A 205 -2.58 25.71 17.81
C LEU A 205 -1.07 25.73 18.05
N ILE A 206 -0.31 24.74 17.56
CA ILE A 206 1.15 24.72 17.62
C ILE A 206 1.75 25.87 16.81
N TYR A 207 1.26 26.11 15.59
CA TYR A 207 1.68 27.23 14.74
C TYR A 207 1.39 28.59 15.43
N GLY A 208 0.15 28.80 15.87
CA GLY A 208 -0.26 30.06 16.50
C GLY A 208 0.45 30.36 17.84
N ASN A 209 0.87 29.33 18.58
CA ASN A 209 1.56 29.47 19.87
C ASN A 209 3.06 29.16 19.79
N ALA A 210 3.65 29.04 18.59
CA ALA A 210 5.03 28.58 18.39
C ALA A 210 6.06 29.28 19.30
N ARG A 211 5.92 30.61 19.46
CA ARG A 211 6.77 31.43 20.33
C ARG A 211 6.66 31.06 21.82
N GLN A 212 5.46 30.79 22.31
CA GLN A 212 5.24 30.39 23.70
C GLN A 212 5.74 28.96 23.95
N ILE A 213 5.69 28.10 22.93
CA ILE A 213 6.23 26.73 22.99
C ILE A 213 7.77 26.76 22.98
N SER A 214 8.42 27.62 22.18
CA SER A 214 9.89 27.77 22.21
C SER A 214 10.42 28.33 23.54
N GLU A 215 9.68 29.24 24.19
CA GLU A 215 10.03 29.76 25.52
C GLU A 215 9.93 28.66 26.61
N ALA A 216 8.96 27.75 26.51
CA ALA A 216 8.79 26.63 27.45
C ALA A 216 9.71 25.43 27.15
N VAL A 217 10.03 25.17 25.88
CA VAL A 217 10.78 24.00 25.40
C VAL A 217 11.82 24.42 24.36
N PRO A 218 13.00 24.93 24.77
CA PRO A 218 14.03 25.44 23.85
C PRO A 218 14.54 24.38 22.85
N GLN A 219 14.59 23.11 23.28
CA GLN A 219 14.97 21.98 22.42
C GLN A 219 14.03 21.75 21.22
N ALA A 220 12.80 22.26 21.25
CA ALA A 220 11.83 22.15 20.16
C ALA A 220 11.96 23.28 19.13
N GLU A 221 12.69 24.36 19.44
CA GLU A 221 12.84 25.54 18.58
C GLU A 221 13.23 25.22 17.12
N PRO A 222 14.27 24.41 16.79
CA PRO A 222 14.61 24.14 15.40
C PRO A 222 13.53 23.36 14.63
N ALA A 223 12.73 22.53 15.31
CA ALA A 223 11.62 21.80 14.70
C ALA A 223 10.37 22.69 14.52
N LEU A 224 10.13 23.62 15.44
CA LEU A 224 9.07 24.62 15.33
C LEU A 224 9.36 25.60 14.19
N GLN A 225 10.61 26.08 14.07
CA GLN A 225 11.02 26.99 12.99
C GLN A 225 10.87 26.36 11.60
N SER A 226 11.28 25.09 11.43
CA SER A 226 11.10 24.40 10.14
C SER A 226 9.63 24.20 9.79
N TYR A 227 8.79 23.86 10.77
CA TYR A 227 7.33 23.77 10.59
C TYR A 227 6.69 25.13 10.22
N VAL A 228 6.97 26.19 10.98
CA VAL A 228 6.43 27.54 10.75
C VAL A 228 6.82 28.05 9.36
N THR A 229 8.11 27.96 8.99
CA THR A 229 8.55 28.41 7.65
C THR A 229 7.94 27.61 6.49
N LEU A 230 7.55 26.35 6.69
CA LEU A 230 6.81 25.56 5.70
C LEU A 230 5.36 26.06 5.55
N VAL A 231 4.68 26.32 6.68
CA VAL A 231 3.32 26.88 6.68
C VAL A 231 3.29 28.28 6.06
N ASP A 232 4.26 29.14 6.39
CA ASP A 232 4.38 30.48 5.80
C ASP A 232 4.58 30.44 4.29
N LYS A 233 5.47 29.55 3.79
CA LYS A 233 5.67 29.36 2.35
C LYS A 233 4.40 28.88 1.65
N ALA A 234 3.70 27.90 2.25
CA ALA A 234 2.44 27.39 1.71
C ALA A 234 1.37 28.49 1.66
N ARG A 235 1.28 29.32 2.71
CA ARG A 235 0.37 30.47 2.78
C ARG A 235 0.68 31.50 1.70
N ILE A 236 1.94 31.95 1.59
CA ILE A 236 2.36 32.97 0.61
C ILE A 236 2.15 32.47 -0.82
N TRP A 237 2.43 31.18 -1.08
CA TRP A 237 2.14 30.54 -2.36
C TRP A 237 0.64 30.58 -2.69
N LEU A 238 -0.23 30.28 -1.73
CA LEU A 238 -1.68 30.26 -1.92
C LEU A 238 -2.26 31.67 -2.09
N GLU A 239 -1.73 32.67 -1.36
CA GLU A 239 -2.03 34.09 -1.55
C GLU A 239 -1.59 34.57 -2.95
N THR A 240 -0.41 34.13 -3.43
CA THR A 240 0.09 34.45 -4.79
C THR A 240 -0.79 33.82 -5.87
N GLN A 241 -1.15 32.53 -5.71
CA GLN A 241 -2.03 31.80 -6.62
C GLN A 241 -3.40 32.49 -6.72
N ALA A 242 -4.00 32.87 -5.57
CA ALA A 242 -5.28 33.56 -5.52
C ALA A 242 -5.24 34.97 -6.14
N GLY A 243 -4.15 35.72 -5.92
CA GLY A 243 -3.94 37.02 -6.57
C GLY A 243 -3.82 36.89 -8.09
N SER A 244 -3.05 35.91 -8.58
CA SER A 244 -2.84 35.68 -10.02
C SER A 244 -4.09 35.21 -10.79
N ALA A 245 -5.15 34.79 -10.08
CA ALA A 245 -6.41 34.37 -10.67
C ALA A 245 -7.49 35.47 -10.70
N ALA A 246 -7.17 36.66 -10.17
CA ALA A 246 -8.09 37.80 -10.06
C ALA A 246 -7.80 38.93 -11.08
N GLU A 247 -6.82 38.74 -11.97
CA GLU A 247 -6.26 39.73 -12.90
C GLU A 247 -6.23 39.19 -14.34
#